data_AF-A0A7I8EPN3-F1
#
_entry.id   AF-A0A7I8EPN3-F1
#
_cell.length_a   1.000
_cell.length_b   1.000
_cell.length_c   1.000
_cell.angle_alpha   90.00
_cell.angle_beta   90.00
_cell.angle_gamma   90.00
#
_symmetry.space_group_name_H-M   'P 1'
#
loop_
_entity.id
_entity.type
_entity.pdbx_description
1 polymer ?
#
loop_
_entity_poly.entity_id
_entity_poly.type
_entity_poly.pdbx_seq_one_letter_code
_entity_poly.pdbx_strand_id
1 'polypeptide(L)' 'MHRRPIRFHWFLLIIPYAWDVLLIPWVNTIRFQPFGMPFLFLWMLCGIIVTSLTIAIIHQIDKRFFSQQSR' A
#
# COMPACT_ATOMS: atom_id res chain seq x y z
N MET A 1 26.41 19.10 8.35
CA MET A 1 25.53 17.92 8.46
C MET A 1 24.15 18.26 7.89
N HIS A 2 23.89 17.86 6.64
CA HIS A 2 22.56 18.01 6.03
C HIS A 2 21.58 17.08 6.73
N ARG A 3 20.78 17.59 7.68
CA ARG A 3 19.62 16.86 8.20
C ARG A 3 18.60 16.78 7.07
N ARG A 4 18.68 15.72 6.27
CA ARG A 4 17.61 15.41 5.32
C ARG A 4 16.36 15.18 6.15
N PRO A 5 15.30 15.99 6.01
CA PRO A 5 14.07 15.75 6.74
C PRO A 5 13.63 14.35 6.37
N ILE A 6 13.43 13.51 7.39
CA ILE A 6 12.98 12.13 7.24
C ILE A 6 11.64 12.26 6.51
N ARG A 7 11.63 11.93 5.22
CA ARG A 7 10.45 12.06 4.37
C ARG A 7 9.45 11.03 4.84
N PHE A 8 8.59 11.42 5.77
CA PHE A 8 7.49 10.60 6.32
C PHE A 8 6.66 9.94 5.21
N HIS A 9 6.64 10.53 4.01
CA HIS A 9 6.09 9.98 2.78
C HIS A 9 6.59 8.57 2.41
N TRP A 10 7.80 8.16 2.82
CA TRP A 10 8.33 6.81 2.55
C TRP A 10 7.58 5.71 3.33
N PHE A 11 7.00 6.04 4.49
CA PHE A 11 6.20 5.07 5.24
C PHE A 11 4.89 4.72 4.53
N LEU A 12 4.35 5.61 3.68
CA LEU A 12 3.16 5.27 2.90
C LEU A 12 3.44 4.16 1.88
N LEU A 13 4.66 4.07 1.34
CA LEU A 13 5.03 3.00 0.40
C LEU A 13 5.19 1.63 1.06
N ILE A 14 5.40 1.59 2.39
CA ILE A 14 5.49 0.34 3.15
C ILE A 14 4.11 -0.29 3.34
N ILE A 15 3.02 0.47 3.29
CA ILE A 15 1.65 -0.01 3.51
C ILE A 15 1.30 -1.23 2.63
N PRO A 16 1.42 -1.18 1.29
CA PRO A 16 1.10 -2.33 0.44
C PRO A 16 2.03 -3.52 0.70
N TYR A 17 3.33 -3.27 0.94
CA TYR A 17 4.28 -4.34 1.25
C TYR A 17 4.01 -5.02 2.60
N ALA A 18 3.68 -4.24 3.62
CA ALA A 18 3.33 -4.75 4.95
C ALA A 18 2.03 -5.56 4.88
N TRP A 19 1.06 -5.10 4.08
CA TRP A 19 -0.17 -5.84 3.80
C TRP A 19 0.13 -7.21 3.20
N ASP A 20 0.92 -7.29 2.13
CA ASP A 20 1.26 -8.57 1.54
C ASP A 20 2.07 -9.46 2.50
N VAL A 21 3.21 -8.97 3.01
CA VAL A 21 4.16 -9.79 3.79
C VAL A 21 3.56 -10.30 5.11
N LEU A 22 2.79 -9.45 5.83
CA LEU A 22 2.24 -9.85 7.13
C LEU A 22 1.02 -10.75 7.00
N LEU A 23 0.22 -10.58 5.95
CA LEU A 23 -1.04 -11.30 5.79
C LEU A 23 -0.89 -12.56 4.93
N ILE A 24 0.16 -12.72 4.12
CA ILE A 24 0.46 -13.96 3.38
C ILE A 24 0.30 -15.23 4.24
N PRO A 25 0.92 -15.36 5.44
CA PRO A 25 0.79 -16.58 6.24
C PRO A 25 -0.65 -16.81 6.71
N TRP A 26 -1.40 -15.75 7.00
CA TRP A 26 -2.80 -15.84 7.41
C TRP A 26 -3.71 -16.24 6.24
N VAL A 27 -3.55 -15.58 5.09
CA VAL A 27 -4.27 -15.86 3.83
C VAL A 27 -4.03 -17.30 3.39
N ASN A 28 -2.82 -17.82 3.57
CA ASN A 28 -2.47 -19.20 3.22
C ASN A 28 -3.12 -20.24 4.16
N THR A 29 -3.51 -19.86 5.37
CA THR A 29 -4.25 -20.76 6.28
C THR A 29 -5.73 -20.90 5.91
N ILE A 30 -6.26 -19.94 5.16
CA ILE A 30 -7.66 -19.92 4.75
C ILE A 30 -7.85 -20.90 3.59
N ARG A 31 -8.49 -22.05 3.85
CA ARG A 31 -8.87 -23.04 2.83
C ARG A 31 -10.13 -22.66 2.04
N PHE A 32 -10.51 -21.38 2.05
CA PHE A 32 -11.62 -20.89 1.27
C PHE A 32 -11.22 -20.88 -0.21
N GLN A 33 -11.90 -21.66 -1.05
CA GLN A 33 -11.58 -21.80 -2.47
C GLN A 33 -12.77 -21.33 -3.32
N PRO A 34 -12.92 -20.02 -3.54
CA PRO A 34 -13.94 -19.53 -4.45
C PRO A 34 -13.61 -20.02 -5.87
N PHE A 35 -14.59 -20.61 -6.55
CA PHE A 35 -14.42 -21.20 -7.89
C PHE A 35 -13.33 -22.29 -7.99
N GLY A 36 -12.91 -22.89 -6.88
CA GLY A 36 -11.83 -23.89 -6.85
C GLY A 36 -10.42 -23.31 -6.96
N MET A 37 -10.28 -21.99 -6.91
CA MET A 37 -8.98 -21.30 -6.95
C MET A 37 -8.49 -20.95 -5.54
N PRO A 38 -7.16 -20.94 -5.29
CA PRO A 38 -6.61 -20.50 -4.01
C PRO A 38 -7.09 -19.09 -3.62
N PHE A 39 -7.46 -18.90 -2.35
CA PHE A 39 -7.80 -17.58 -1.78
C PHE A 39 -6.72 -16.52 -2.05
N LEU A 40 -5.46 -16.96 -2.15
CA LEU A 40 -4.31 -16.12 -2.52
C LEU A 40 -4.53 -15.29 -3.79
N PHE A 41 -5.27 -15.81 -4.79
CA PHE A 41 -5.56 -15.06 -6.01
C PHE A 41 -6.46 -13.85 -5.75
N LEU A 42 -7.53 -14.01 -4.95
CA LEU A 42 -8.35 -12.88 -4.53
C LEU A 42 -7.55 -11.89 -3.70
N TRP A 43 -6.68 -12.41 -2.85
CA TRP A 43 -5.78 -11.59 -2.05
C TRP A 43 -4.85 -10.73 -2.90
N MET A 44 -4.27 -11.29 -3.96
CA MET A 44 -3.46 -10.55 -4.93
C MET A 44 -4.26 -9.44 -5.62
N LEU A 45 -5.52 -9.69 -5.99
CA LEU A 45 -6.41 -8.64 -6.55
C LEU A 45 -6.65 -7.52 -5.53
N CYS A 46 -6.87 -7.87 -4.26
CA CYS A 46 -6.95 -6.88 -3.18
C CYS A 46 -5.63 -6.10 -3.02
N GLY A 47 -4.47 -6.74 -3.15
CA GLY A 47 -3.16 -6.09 -3.12
C GLY A 47 -3.00 -5.00 -4.20
N ILE A 48 -3.51 -5.23 -5.41
CA ILE A 48 -3.53 -4.22 -6.48
C ILE A 48 -4.37 -3.01 -6.07
N ILE A 49 -5.56 -3.24 -5.51
CA ILE A 49 -6.47 -2.17 -5.06
C ILE A 49 -5.81 -1.37 -3.92
N VAL A 50 -5.22 -2.05 -2.93
CA VAL A 50 -4.52 -1.41 -1.80
C VAL A 50 -3.35 -0.56 -2.29
N THR A 51 -2.56 -1.08 -3.22
CA THR A 51 -1.43 -0.36 -3.82
C THR A 51 -1.92 0.88 -4.58
N SER A 52 -2.94 0.74 -5.41
CA SER A 52 -3.53 1.85 -6.17
C SER A 52 -4.06 2.94 -5.24
N LEU A 53 -4.78 2.55 -4.17
CA LEU A 53 -5.32 3.48 -3.19
C LEU A 53 -4.21 4.21 -2.42
N THR A 54 -3.14 3.50 -2.05
CA THR A 54 -1.96 4.07 -1.39
C THR A 54 -1.32 5.16 -2.25
N ILE A 55 -1.10 4.86 -3.54
CA ILE A 55 -0.54 5.82 -4.49
C ILE A 55 -1.48 7.02 -4.66
N ALA A 56 -2.79 6.79 -4.79
CA ALA A 56 -3.78 7.86 -4.91
C ALA A 56 -3.79 8.79 -3.68
N ILE A 57 -3.71 8.23 -2.47
CA ILE A 57 -3.64 8.99 -1.22
C ILE A 57 -2.34 9.82 -1.16
N ILE A 58 -1.19 9.21 -1.47
CA ILE A 58 0.10 9.93 -1.54
C ILE A 58 0.00 11.09 -2.51
N HIS A 59 -0.53 10.86 -3.71
CA HIS A 59 -0.65 11.87 -4.75
C HIS A 59 -1.59 13.02 -4.32
N GLN A 60 -2.68 12.72 -3.62
CA GLN A 60 -3.59 13.74 -3.11
C GLN A 60 -2.95 14.59 -2.00
N ILE A 61 -2.12 13.98 -1.14
CA ILE A 61 -1.37 14.66 -0.10
C ILE A 61 -0.28 15.55 -0.72
N ASP A 62 0.50 15.03 -1.66
CA ASP A 62 1.58 15.76 -2.32
C ASP A 62 1.07 16.97 -3.09
N LYS A 63 -0.09 16.83 -3.77
CA LYS A 63 -0.76 17.95 -4.45
C LYS A 63 -1.11 19.11 -3.51
N ARG A 64 -1.47 18.82 -2.24
CA ARG A 64 -1.76 19.86 -1.24
C ARG A 64 -0.50 20.56 -0.73
N PHE A 65 0.62 19.83 -0.65
CA PHE A 65 1.90 20.44 -0.29
C PHE A 65 2.47 21.29 -1.42
N PHE A 66 2.32 20.87 -2.68
CA PHE A 66 2.79 21.64 -3.84
C PHE A 66 2.10 23.01 -3.96
N SER A 67 0.81 23.13 -3.59
CA SER A 67 0.10 24.42 -3.59
C SER A 67 0.61 25.46 -2.58
N GLN A 68 1.37 25.06 -1.55
CA GLN A 68 1.91 25.98 -0.54
C GLN A 68 3.29 26.53 -0.91
N GLN A 69 3.99 25.93 -1.88
CA GLN A 69 5.34 26.35 -2.27
C GLN A 69 5.37 27.47 -3.34
N SER A 70 4.21 27.84 -3.90
CA SER A 70 4.09 28.92 -4.90
C SER A 70 3.57 30.25 -4.34
N ARG A 71 3.66 30.48 -3.02
CA ARG A 71 3.47 31.80 -2.38
C ARG A 71 4.73 32.16 -1.62
#